data_AF-A0A1Y5TGS3-F1
#
_entry.id   AF-A0A1Y5TGS3-F1
#
_cell.length_a   1.000
_cell.length_b   1.000
_cell.length_c   1.000
_cell.angle_alpha   90.00
_cell.angle_beta   90.00
_cell.angle_gamma   90.00
#
_symmetry.space_group_name_H-M   'P 1'
#
loop_
_entity.id
_entity.type
_entity.pdbx_description
1 polymer ?
#
loop_
_entity_poly.entity_id
_entity_poly.type
_entity_poly.pdbx_seq_one_letter_code
_entity_poly.pdbx_strand_id
1 'polypeptide(L)'
;MNETDQIQTTAEAVEAAAMPHARVVHSDPNAPQSPEQKPLPAALCRKPVSQKGPAEWAYERLVLYIKNFEEQLDAEHEIAMGFTGSSTGALRIEGMGFFDPDIVTFYGSDDSGTKTQLIQHVSQLNVMLRALPKQAPEREAMRIGFKLVDELESNTET
;
A
#
# COMPACT_ATOMS: atom_id res chain seq x y z
N MET A 1 35.51 -25.71 -13.78
CA MET A 1 35.17 -25.19 -12.45
C MET A 1 35.76 -23.81 -12.34
N ASN A 2 34.92 -22.78 -12.21
CA ASN A 2 35.30 -21.47 -11.68
C ASN A 2 34.01 -20.87 -11.10
N GLU A 3 33.63 -21.37 -9.93
CA GLU A 3 32.71 -20.70 -9.03
C GLU A 3 33.47 -19.55 -8.38
N THR A 4 33.38 -18.36 -8.96
CA THR A 4 33.48 -17.14 -8.14
C THR A 4 32.16 -17.02 -7.39
N ASP A 5 32.08 -17.77 -6.30
CA ASP A 5 31.05 -17.62 -5.29
C ASP A 5 31.15 -16.19 -4.76
N GLN A 6 30.27 -15.31 -5.25
CA GLN A 6 30.17 -13.94 -4.80
C GLN A 6 29.67 -14.01 -3.36
N ILE A 7 30.60 -13.93 -2.41
CA ILE A 7 30.30 -13.68 -1.01
C ILE A 7 29.69 -12.29 -0.94
N GLN A 8 28.37 -12.18 -1.13
CA GLN A 8 27.65 -10.94 -0.84
C GLN A 8 27.81 -10.68 0.65
N THR A 9 28.40 -9.53 0.97
CA THR A 9 28.57 -9.15 2.37
C THR A 9 27.20 -8.84 2.97
N THR A 10 27.06 -9.04 4.29
CA THR A 10 25.80 -8.75 5.01
C THR A 10 25.36 -7.30 4.82
N ALA A 11 26.30 -6.37 4.62
CA ALA A 11 26.00 -4.98 4.29
C ALA A 11 25.37 -4.83 2.89
N GLU A 12 25.91 -5.48 1.86
CA GLU A 12 25.35 -5.44 0.50
C GLU A 12 23.99 -6.12 0.40
N ALA A 13 23.76 -7.19 1.17
CA ALA A 13 22.44 -7.83 1.27
C ALA A 13 21.41 -6.92 1.98
N VAL A 14 21.83 -6.16 2.99
CA VAL A 14 20.98 -5.20 3.70
C VAL A 14 20.73 -3.94 2.86
N GLU A 15 21.71 -3.46 2.11
CA GLU A 15 21.56 -2.32 1.19
C GLU A 15 20.68 -2.67 -0.02
N ALA A 16 20.83 -3.87 -0.58
CA ALA A 16 19.94 -4.39 -1.64
C ALA A 16 18.52 -4.66 -1.13
N ALA A 17 18.33 -4.94 0.17
CA ALA A 17 17.02 -5.02 0.79
C ALA A 17 16.41 -3.62 1.09
N ALA A 18 17.24 -2.59 1.26
CA ALA A 18 16.80 -1.24 1.62
C ALA A 18 16.29 -0.43 0.42
N MET A 19 16.83 -0.64 -0.78
CA MET A 19 16.30 -0.03 -2.00
C MET A 19 15.34 -0.99 -2.71
N PRO A 20 14.03 -0.67 -2.81
CA PRO A 20 13.11 -1.51 -3.54
C PRO A 20 13.57 -1.66 -5.00
N HIS A 21 13.45 -2.86 -5.56
CA HIS A 21 13.58 -3.07 -7.01
C HIS A 21 12.34 -2.51 -7.72
N ALA A 22 12.16 -1.20 -7.63
CA ALA A 22 11.04 -0.43 -8.12
C ALA A 22 11.57 0.72 -8.99
N ARG A 23 10.75 1.16 -9.94
CA ARG A 23 11.09 2.26 -10.84
C ARG A 23 9.84 3.05 -11.16
N VAL A 24 9.96 4.37 -11.10
CA VAL A 24 8.93 5.30 -11.55
C VAL A 24 9.58 6.40 -12.39
N VAL A 25 8.81 6.99 -13.30
CA VAL A 25 9.18 8.20 -14.04
C VAL A 25 7.96 9.11 -14.05
N HIS A 26 8.13 10.35 -13.60
CA HIS A 26 7.09 11.39 -13.64
C HIS A 26 7.40 12.40 -14.75
N SER A 27 6.36 12.97 -15.36
CA SER A 27 6.52 14.04 -16.35
C SER A 27 6.92 15.37 -15.71
N ASP A 28 6.45 15.61 -14.48
CA ASP A 28 6.89 16.75 -13.67
C ASP A 28 8.20 16.40 -12.96
N PRO A 29 9.32 17.10 -13.24
CA PRO A 29 10.59 16.84 -12.57
C PRO A 29 10.56 17.16 -11.07
N ASN A 30 9.57 17.92 -10.60
CA ASN A 30 9.39 18.27 -9.18
C ASN A 30 8.25 17.51 -8.51
N ALA A 31 7.75 16.43 -9.13
CA ALA A 31 6.72 15.59 -8.52
C ALA A 31 7.18 15.11 -7.12
N PRO A 32 6.28 15.08 -6.12
CA PRO A 32 6.58 14.48 -4.82
C PRO A 32 7.07 13.03 -4.98
N GLN A 33 7.93 12.60 -4.06
CA GLN A 33 8.43 11.23 -4.10
C GLN A 33 7.29 10.21 -3.97
N SER A 34 7.23 9.26 -4.90
CA SER A 34 6.28 8.15 -4.87
C SER A 34 6.83 6.97 -4.03
N PRO A 35 6.00 5.96 -3.70
CA PRO A 35 6.45 4.78 -2.95
C PRO A 35 7.64 4.05 -3.58
N GLU A 36 7.74 4.05 -4.92
CA GLU A 36 8.83 3.42 -5.67
C GLU A 36 10.19 4.12 -5.49
N GLN A 37 10.19 5.37 -5.01
CA GLN A 37 11.40 6.17 -4.79
C GLN A 37 11.79 6.29 -3.32
N LYS A 38 10.85 5.98 -2.40
CA LYS A 38 11.09 6.01 -0.96
C LYS A 38 11.73 4.69 -0.52
N PRO A 39 12.61 4.70 0.51
CA PRO A 39 13.10 3.46 1.10
C PRO A 39 11.92 2.65 1.63
N LEU A 40 12.03 1.31 1.56
CA LEU A 40 11.04 0.46 2.18
C LEU A 40 11.09 0.64 3.72
N PRO A 41 9.94 0.76 4.40
CA PRO A 41 9.92 0.77 5.85
C PRO A 41 10.56 -0.49 6.44
N ALA A 42 11.17 -0.36 7.61
CA ALA A 42 11.95 -1.43 8.22
C ALA A 42 11.12 -2.71 8.41
N ALA A 43 9.83 -2.58 8.74
CA ALA A 43 8.93 -3.73 8.86
C ALA A 43 8.86 -4.58 7.58
N LEU A 44 8.82 -3.96 6.40
CA LEU A 44 8.74 -4.67 5.13
C LEU A 44 10.06 -5.38 4.79
N CYS A 45 11.20 -4.93 5.34
CA CYS A 45 12.50 -5.53 5.07
C CYS A 45 12.83 -6.74 5.95
N ARG A 46 12.06 -6.98 7.03
CA ARG A 46 12.32 -8.06 8.00
C ARG A 46 12.22 -9.46 7.39
N LYS A 47 11.26 -9.65 6.50
CA LYS A 47 11.05 -10.89 5.77
C LYS A 47 11.53 -10.68 4.33
N PRO A 48 12.48 -11.50 3.83
CA PRO A 48 12.91 -11.40 2.43
C PRO A 48 11.72 -11.55 1.48
N VAL A 49 11.70 -10.77 0.39
CA VAL A 49 10.60 -10.80 -0.60
C VAL A 49 10.38 -12.21 -1.15
N SER A 50 11.44 -13.02 -1.30
CA SER A 50 11.35 -14.42 -1.75
C SER A 50 10.59 -15.35 -0.80
N GLN A 51 10.36 -14.93 0.45
CA GLN A 51 9.60 -15.68 1.44
C GLN A 51 8.18 -15.14 1.61
N LYS A 52 7.83 -14.00 0.99
CA LYS A 52 6.50 -13.41 1.09
C LYS A 52 5.52 -14.08 0.15
N GLY A 53 4.29 -14.28 0.62
CA GLY A 53 3.21 -14.70 -0.26
C GLY A 53 2.83 -13.59 -1.25
N PRO A 54 2.23 -13.94 -2.41
CA PRO A 54 1.82 -12.93 -3.38
C PRO A 54 0.84 -11.90 -2.82
N ALA A 55 -0.14 -12.33 -2.01
CA ALA A 55 -1.10 -11.44 -1.38
C ALA A 55 -0.48 -10.56 -0.28
N GLU A 56 0.38 -11.13 0.58
CA GLU A 56 1.19 -10.39 1.54
C GLU A 56 1.98 -9.26 0.86
N TRP A 57 2.73 -9.60 -0.19
CA TRP A 57 3.57 -8.62 -0.88
C TRP A 57 2.77 -7.55 -1.65
N ALA A 58 1.59 -7.89 -2.15
CA ALA A 58 0.70 -6.91 -2.75
C ALA A 58 0.10 -5.97 -1.68
N TYR A 59 -0.35 -6.51 -0.56
CA TYR A 59 -0.92 -5.77 0.55
C TYR A 59 0.05 -4.73 1.11
N GLU A 60 1.28 -5.13 1.46
CA GLU A 60 2.28 -4.22 2.01
C GLU A 60 2.57 -3.05 1.07
N ARG A 61 2.71 -3.31 -0.24
CA ARG A 61 2.94 -2.25 -1.22
C ARG A 61 1.72 -1.33 -1.37
N LEU A 62 0.51 -1.88 -1.38
CA LEU A 62 -0.72 -1.07 -1.41
C LEU A 62 -0.81 -0.13 -0.20
N VAL A 63 -0.40 -0.59 0.99
CA VAL A 63 -0.31 0.26 2.18
C VAL A 63 0.61 1.47 1.93
N LEU A 64 1.78 1.26 1.29
CA LEU A 64 2.68 2.37 0.94
C LEU A 64 2.04 3.35 -0.05
N TYR A 65 1.34 2.85 -1.08
CA TYR A 65 0.62 3.72 -2.03
C TYR A 65 -0.50 4.51 -1.36
N ILE A 66 -1.28 3.89 -0.48
CA ILE A 66 -2.37 4.55 0.23
C ILE A 66 -1.84 5.65 1.15
N LYS A 67 -0.81 5.36 1.93
CA LYS A 67 -0.17 6.38 2.78
C LYS A 67 0.40 7.52 1.95
N ASN A 68 1.13 7.22 0.88
CA ASN A 68 1.72 8.24 0.00
C ASN A 68 0.67 9.11 -0.69
N PHE A 69 -0.47 8.52 -1.07
CA PHE A 69 -1.60 9.26 -1.62
C PHE A 69 -2.20 10.19 -0.57
N GLU A 70 -2.44 9.70 0.65
CA GLU A 70 -2.99 10.48 1.76
C GLU A 70 -2.07 11.61 2.24
N GLU A 71 -0.74 11.44 2.18
CA GLU A 71 0.26 12.49 2.47
C GLU A 71 0.09 13.73 1.58
N GLN A 72 -0.50 13.56 0.40
CA GLN A 72 -0.70 14.61 -0.60
C GLN A 72 -2.11 15.23 -0.55
N LEU A 73 -2.98 14.74 0.33
CA LEU A 73 -4.35 15.25 0.47
C LEU A 73 -4.45 16.40 1.47
N ASP A 74 -5.30 17.37 1.14
CA ASP A 74 -5.73 18.40 2.08
C ASP A 74 -6.67 17.84 3.17
N ALA A 75 -6.97 18.65 4.18
CA ALA A 75 -7.80 18.26 5.32
C ALA A 75 -9.30 18.07 5.01
N GLU A 76 -9.73 18.34 3.77
CA GLU A 76 -11.12 18.27 3.34
C GLU A 76 -11.44 17.03 2.50
N HIS A 77 -10.42 16.29 2.09
CA HIS A 77 -10.56 15.07 1.30
C HIS A 77 -10.08 13.83 2.05
N GLU A 78 -10.72 12.70 1.75
CA GLU A 78 -10.39 11.36 2.22
C GLU A 78 -10.17 10.43 1.03
N ILE A 79 -9.50 9.32 1.28
CA ILE A 79 -9.23 8.33 0.24
C ILE A 79 -10.43 7.42 -0.01
N ALA A 80 -10.67 7.13 -1.29
CA ALA A 80 -11.58 6.09 -1.72
C ALA A 80 -10.99 5.28 -2.86
N MET A 81 -11.46 4.04 -3.00
CA MET A 81 -11.16 3.15 -4.10
C MET A 81 -12.28 3.19 -5.13
N GLY A 82 -11.95 3.39 -6.40
CA GLY A 82 -12.90 3.16 -7.49
C GLY A 82 -12.95 1.69 -7.89
N PHE A 83 -14.16 1.17 -8.12
CA PHE A 83 -14.33 -0.16 -8.71
C PHE A 83 -14.00 -0.10 -10.20
N THR A 84 -12.95 -0.80 -10.63
CA THR A 84 -12.61 -0.85 -12.05
C THR A 84 -13.50 -1.86 -12.77
N GLY A 85 -14.31 -1.40 -13.74
CA GLY A 85 -15.16 -2.26 -14.56
C GLY A 85 -16.65 -2.28 -14.20
N SER A 86 -17.06 -1.60 -13.14
CA SER A 86 -18.47 -1.32 -12.83
C SER A 86 -18.71 0.19 -12.78
N SER A 87 -19.83 0.66 -13.30
CA SER A 87 -20.28 2.07 -13.16
C SER A 87 -20.67 2.43 -11.71
N THR A 88 -20.49 1.50 -10.79
CA THR A 88 -21.03 1.50 -9.44
C THR A 88 -19.98 1.97 -8.45
N GLY A 89 -20.17 3.20 -7.94
CA GLY A 89 -19.64 3.66 -6.66
C GLY A 89 -18.13 3.83 -6.50
N ALA A 90 -17.76 4.38 -5.35
CA ALA A 90 -16.42 4.36 -4.80
C ALA A 90 -16.52 3.81 -3.37
N LEU A 91 -15.53 3.02 -2.95
CA LEU A 91 -15.42 2.49 -1.59
C LEU A 91 -14.50 3.40 -0.79
N ARG A 92 -15.01 4.14 0.21
CA ARG A 92 -14.16 4.84 1.17
C ARG A 92 -13.41 3.82 1.99
N ILE A 93 -12.09 3.82 1.90
CA ILE A 93 -11.27 2.76 2.52
C ILE A 93 -11.17 3.04 4.02
N GLU A 94 -11.66 2.10 4.81
CA GLU A 94 -11.59 2.14 6.28
C GLU A 94 -10.65 1.06 6.83
N GLY A 95 -10.30 0.07 6.00
CA GLY A 95 -9.37 -0.98 6.37
C GLY A 95 -8.98 -1.86 5.19
N MET A 96 -7.92 -2.64 5.39
CA MET A 96 -7.42 -3.60 4.42
C MET A 96 -6.94 -4.87 5.12
N GLY A 97 -6.91 -5.96 4.38
CA GLY A 97 -6.25 -7.19 4.81
C GLY A 97 -5.82 -8.04 3.63
N PHE A 98 -5.06 -9.08 3.92
CA PHE A 98 -4.71 -10.12 2.97
C PHE A 98 -4.87 -11.49 3.60
N PHE A 99 -5.00 -12.51 2.76
CA PHE A 99 -4.94 -13.90 3.18
C PHE A 99 -4.19 -14.68 2.12
N ASP A 100 -2.98 -15.13 2.49
CA ASP A 100 -2.11 -15.82 1.55
C ASP A 100 -2.69 -17.17 1.10
N PRO A 101 -2.43 -17.56 -0.16
CA PRO A 101 -1.49 -16.91 -1.08
C PRO A 101 -2.09 -15.79 -1.95
N ASP A 102 -3.41 -15.60 -1.95
CA ASP A 102 -4.06 -14.95 -3.10
C ASP A 102 -5.18 -13.95 -2.82
N ILE A 103 -5.67 -13.78 -1.60
CA ILE A 103 -6.77 -12.86 -1.32
C ILE A 103 -6.26 -11.53 -0.78
N VAL A 104 -6.76 -10.42 -1.36
CA VAL A 104 -6.69 -9.07 -0.78
C VAL A 104 -8.11 -8.58 -0.53
N THR A 105 -8.33 -7.95 0.62
CA THR A 105 -9.64 -7.47 1.05
C THR A 105 -9.57 -5.98 1.40
N PHE A 106 -10.56 -5.22 0.93
CA PHE A 106 -10.79 -3.83 1.29
C PHE A 106 -12.10 -3.71 2.07
N TYR A 107 -12.06 -3.03 3.20
CA TYR A 107 -13.20 -2.74 4.05
C TYR A 107 -13.52 -1.25 3.98
N GLY A 108 -14.81 -0.91 4.00
CA GLY A 108 -15.20 0.48 3.93
C GLY A 108 -16.68 0.70 3.84
N SER A 109 -17.02 1.89 3.36
CA SER A 109 -18.40 2.29 3.09
C SER A 109 -18.54 2.79 1.65
N ASP A 110 -19.69 2.55 1.04
CA ASP A 110 -20.00 3.13 -0.27
C ASP A 110 -20.37 4.62 -0.18
N ASP A 111 -20.81 5.21 -1.30
CA ASP A 111 -21.25 6.60 -1.37
C ASP A 111 -22.45 6.93 -0.49
N SER A 112 -23.25 5.93 -0.15
CA SER A 112 -24.44 6.01 0.69
C SER A 112 -24.13 5.73 2.17
N GLY A 113 -22.87 5.42 2.50
CA GLY A 113 -22.46 5.04 3.85
C GLY A 113 -22.78 3.58 4.21
N THR A 114 -23.14 2.75 3.23
CA THR A 114 -23.42 1.33 3.44
C THR A 114 -22.11 0.58 3.64
N LYS A 115 -22.01 -0.17 4.74
CA LYS A 115 -20.88 -1.06 4.99
C LYS A 115 -20.67 -2.00 3.81
N THR A 116 -19.50 -1.90 3.18
CA THR A 116 -19.13 -2.59 1.96
C THR A 116 -17.76 -3.24 2.12
N GLN A 117 -17.61 -4.41 1.51
CA GLN A 117 -16.36 -5.14 1.50
C GLN A 117 -16.07 -5.60 0.08
N LEU A 118 -14.86 -5.32 -0.41
CA LEU A 118 -14.38 -5.79 -1.70
C LEU A 118 -13.31 -6.85 -1.46
N ILE A 119 -13.55 -8.07 -1.97
CA ILE A 119 -12.62 -9.19 -1.88
C ILE A 119 -12.13 -9.49 -3.30
N GLN A 120 -10.82 -9.48 -3.51
CA GLN A 120 -10.21 -9.71 -4.81
C GLN A 120 -9.09 -10.74 -4.73
N HIS A 121 -8.95 -11.52 -5.79
CA HIS A 121 -7.74 -12.30 -6.01
C HIS A 121 -6.60 -11.36 -6.43
N VAL A 122 -5.39 -11.57 -5.92
CA VAL A 122 -4.23 -10.70 -6.15
C VAL A 122 -3.85 -10.55 -7.62
N SER A 123 -4.06 -11.60 -8.43
CA SER A 123 -3.84 -11.54 -9.88
C SER A 123 -4.86 -10.68 -10.64
N GLN A 124 -5.98 -10.32 -10.02
CA GLN A 124 -7.03 -9.47 -10.57
C GLN A 124 -7.02 -8.06 -9.97
N LEU A 125 -6.01 -7.75 -9.15
CA LEU A 125 -5.91 -6.49 -8.44
C LEU A 125 -5.87 -5.33 -9.44
N ASN A 126 -6.86 -4.45 -9.34
CA ASN A 126 -6.91 -3.21 -10.08
C ASN A 126 -7.46 -2.13 -9.15
N VAL A 127 -6.57 -1.23 -8.72
CA VAL A 127 -6.86 -0.24 -7.68
C VAL A 127 -6.72 1.15 -8.26
N MET A 128 -7.79 1.92 -8.16
CA MET A 128 -7.79 3.35 -8.45
C MET A 128 -8.05 4.12 -7.16
N LEU A 129 -7.06 4.88 -6.69
CA LEU A 129 -7.21 5.76 -5.52
C LEU A 129 -7.80 7.10 -5.97
N ARG A 130 -8.81 7.58 -5.24
CA ARG A 130 -9.49 8.85 -5.48
C ARG A 130 -9.57 9.65 -4.20
N ALA A 131 -9.44 10.96 -4.32
CA ALA A 131 -9.77 11.90 -3.26
C ALA A 131 -11.27 12.22 -3.32
N LEU A 132 -12.00 11.98 -2.24
CA LEU A 132 -13.40 12.36 -2.09
C LEU A 132 -13.57 13.31 -0.91
N PRO A 133 -14.49 14.29 -0.94
CA PRO A 133 -14.77 15.12 0.22
C PRO A 133 -15.11 14.27 1.45
N LYS A 134 -14.70 14.72 2.65
CA LYS A 134 -15.08 14.10 3.93
C LYS A 134 -16.60 13.91 4.01
N GLN A 135 -17.05 12.80 4.57
CA GLN A 135 -18.49 12.58 4.79
C GLN A 135 -19.08 13.50 5.86
N ALA A 136 -18.29 13.81 6.89
CA ALA A 136 -18.67 14.65 8.02
C ALA A 136 -17.72 15.86 8.09
N PRO A 137 -18.15 17.06 7.66
CA PRO A 137 -17.30 18.26 7.62
C PRO A 137 -16.69 18.64 8.98
N GLU A 138 -17.38 18.32 10.07
CA GLU A 138 -16.98 18.59 11.45
C GLU A 138 -15.93 17.63 12.00
N ARG A 139 -15.69 16.50 11.31
CA ARG A 139 -14.68 15.51 11.72
C ARG A 139 -13.36 15.77 10.99
N GLU A 140 -12.27 15.40 11.65
CA GLU A 140 -10.97 15.32 10.98
C GLU A 140 -11.02 14.26 9.87
N ALA A 141 -10.30 14.50 8.77
CA ALA A 141 -10.22 13.56 7.66
C ALA A 141 -9.66 12.23 8.16
N MET A 142 -10.33 11.13 7.81
CA MET A 142 -9.81 9.80 8.09
C MET A 142 -8.59 9.52 7.19
N ARG A 143 -7.52 9.05 7.83
CA ARG A 143 -6.22 8.77 7.24
C ARG A 143 -5.79 7.34 7.57
N ILE A 144 -6.31 6.37 6.82
CA ILE A 144 -6.09 4.94 7.12
C ILE A 144 -4.68 4.49 6.76
N GLY A 145 -4.03 5.10 5.77
CA GLY A 145 -2.68 4.75 5.31
C GLY A 145 -1.62 4.91 6.40
N PHE A 146 -1.75 5.91 7.25
CA PHE A 146 -0.85 6.10 8.39
C PHE A 146 -1.03 4.98 9.42
N LYS A 147 -2.28 4.67 9.80
CA LYS A 147 -2.58 3.55 10.71
C LYS A 147 -2.12 2.20 10.17
N LEU A 148 -2.28 1.97 8.87
CA LEU A 148 -1.83 0.73 8.23
C LEU A 148 -0.31 0.57 8.29
N VAL A 149 0.45 1.65 8.09
CA VAL A 149 1.91 1.61 8.27
C VAL A 149 2.30 1.44 9.72
N ASP A 150 1.64 2.14 10.65
CA ASP A 150 1.91 2.01 12.08
C ASP A 150 1.68 0.55 12.56
N GLU A 151 0.63 -0.11 12.07
CA GLU A 151 0.36 -1.53 12.34
C GLU A 151 1.42 -2.46 11.73
N LEU A 152 1.89 -2.19 10.50
CA LEU A 152 2.99 -2.96 9.90
C LEU A 152 4.26 -2.87 10.76
N GLU A 153 4.54 -1.71 11.35
CA GLU A 153 5.68 -1.51 12.24
C GLU A 153 5.46 -2.15 13.63
N SER A 154 4.24 -2.08 14.17
CA SER A 154 3.87 -2.48 15.55
C SER A 154 3.61 -3.97 15.73
N ASN A 155 3.08 -4.70 14.73
CA ASN A 155 2.86 -6.16 14.77
C ASN A 155 4.16 -7.00 14.81
N THR A 156 5.24 -6.36 15.23
CA THR A 156 6.59 -6.90 15.22
C THR A 156 7.24 -6.92 16.61
N GLU A 157 6.50 -6.58 17.66
CA GLU A 157 6.95 -6.67 19.06
C GLU A 157 6.41 -7.91 19.81
N THR A 158 5.77 -8.86 19.12
CA THR A 158 5.29 -10.14 19.68
C THR A 158 5.80 -11.33 18.89
#